data_AF-A0A963IZX8-F1
#
_entry.id   AF-A0A963IZX8-F1
#
_cell.length_a   1.000
_cell.length_b   1.000
_cell.length_c   1.000
_cell.angle_alpha   90.00
_cell.angle_beta   90.00
_cell.angle_gamma   90.00
#
_symmetry.space_group_name_H-M   'P 1'
#
loop_
_entity.id
_entity.type
_entity.pdbx_description
1 polymer ?
#
loop_
_entity_poly.entity_id
_entity_poly.type
_entity_poly.pdbx_seq_one_letter_code
_entity_poly.pdbx_strand_id
1 'polypeptide(L)'
;MEANTQLNERRLADAWEELHSHANNGNPLLADSNRMAFADPEFLFRRETRGIRFQLEMLKPDLGQAQQGIESTVVVYGSARFAAPDEAAQQLADAQARGDTHLIAQAERAVRNARYYDQARQFARLVAEHSNRQPQANRIYICTGGGPGIMEAANRGAHDAGALNIGLNITLPHEQGGNRFITPS
;
A
#
# COMPACT_ATOMS: atom_id res chain seq x y z
N MET A 1 -26.35 9.48 -3.54
CA MET A 1 -26.07 10.35 -2.37
C MET A 1 -24.81 11.11 -2.70
N GLU A 2 -24.90 12.40 -2.99
CA GLU A 2 -23.71 13.25 -3.12
C GLU A 2 -22.98 13.23 -1.77
N ALA A 3 -21.77 12.66 -1.75
CA ALA A 3 -20.94 12.68 -0.56
C ALA A 3 -20.55 14.13 -0.28
N ASN A 4 -21.04 14.68 0.82
CA ASN A 4 -20.78 16.05 1.24
C ASN A 4 -19.27 16.22 1.52
N THR A 5 -18.52 16.61 0.48
CA THR A 5 -17.04 16.55 0.43
C THR A 5 -16.39 17.83 0.93
N GLN A 6 -17.19 18.84 1.31
CA GLN A 6 -16.68 20.08 1.88
C GLN A 6 -16.35 19.88 3.35
N LEU A 7 -15.08 19.52 3.62
CA LEU A 7 -14.53 19.55 4.96
C LEU A 7 -14.53 20.98 5.48
N ASN A 8 -15.01 21.21 6.71
CA ASN A 8 -14.89 22.51 7.35
C ASN A 8 -13.43 22.70 7.77
N GLU A 9 -12.64 23.34 6.91
CA GLU A 9 -11.18 23.51 7.03
C GLU A 9 -10.74 24.02 8.41
N ARG A 10 -11.54 24.88 9.06
CA ARG A 10 -11.25 25.40 10.41
C ARG A 10 -11.24 24.30 11.47
N ARG A 11 -12.23 23.40 11.45
CA ARG A 11 -12.33 22.31 12.45
C ARG A 11 -11.18 21.32 12.36
N LEU A 12 -10.66 21.09 11.16
CA LEU A 12 -9.49 20.26 10.94
C LEU A 12 -8.22 20.95 11.45
N ALA A 13 -8.05 22.24 11.14
CA ALA A 13 -6.91 23.02 11.59
C ALA A 13 -6.83 23.08 13.13
N ASP A 14 -7.95 23.38 13.80
CA ASP A 14 -8.03 23.50 15.25
C ASP A 14 -7.69 22.16 15.95
N ALA A 15 -8.25 21.06 15.46
CA ALA A 15 -7.96 19.71 15.95
C ALA A 15 -6.48 19.32 15.73
N TRP A 16 -5.88 19.77 14.62
CA TRP A 16 -4.49 19.44 14.32
C TRP A 16 -3.49 20.25 15.14
N GLU A 17 -3.81 21.53 15.39
CA GLU A 17 -3.02 22.45 16.21
C GLU A 17 -2.97 21.97 17.67
N GLU A 18 -4.10 21.53 18.22
CA GLU A 18 -4.19 20.97 19.57
C GLU A 18 -3.26 19.74 19.73
N LEU A 19 -3.29 18.81 18.77
CA LEU A 19 -2.47 17.61 18.78
C LEU A 19 -0.96 17.92 18.63
N HIS A 20 -0.58 18.89 17.77
CA HIS A 20 0.81 19.34 17.62
C HIS A 20 1.34 20.03 18.88
N SER A 21 0.52 20.86 19.54
CA SER A 21 0.91 21.53 20.78
C SER A 21 1.23 20.54 21.91
N HIS A 22 0.51 19.41 21.97
CA HIS A 22 0.76 18.35 22.95
C HIS A 22 2.02 17.54 22.61
N ALA A 23 2.23 17.19 21.34
CA ALA A 23 3.39 16.41 20.89
C ALA A 23 4.73 17.16 21.05
N ASN A 24 4.77 18.45 20.70
CA ASN A 24 5.99 19.27 20.74
C ASN A 24 6.51 19.53 22.17
N ASN A 25 5.63 19.47 23.17
CA ASN A 25 5.97 19.72 24.56
C ASN A 25 6.40 18.45 25.32
N GLY A 26 6.41 17.27 24.66
CA GLY A 26 6.76 16.00 25.31
C GLY A 26 5.82 15.61 26.46
N ASN A 27 4.65 16.25 26.55
CA ASN A 27 3.72 16.01 27.63
C ASN A 27 2.97 14.70 27.40
N PRO A 28 2.79 13.86 28.44
CA PRO A 28 1.93 12.70 28.32
C PRO A 28 0.51 13.13 27.92
N LEU A 29 -0.09 12.39 27.01
CA LEU A 29 -1.48 12.58 26.61
C LEU A 29 -2.38 12.17 27.79
N LEU A 30 -2.69 13.15 28.64
CA LEU A 30 -3.61 12.98 29.77
C LEU A 30 -5.05 13.01 29.28
N ALA A 31 -5.94 12.33 30.00
CA ALA A 31 -7.37 12.38 29.75
C ALA A 31 -7.90 13.82 29.91
N ASP A 32 -8.65 14.30 28.92
CA ASP A 32 -9.24 15.64 28.90
C ASP A 32 -10.67 15.54 28.34
N SER A 33 -11.67 15.85 29.17
CA SER A 33 -13.08 15.76 28.77
C SER A 33 -13.51 16.87 27.80
N ASN A 34 -12.69 17.90 27.60
CA ASN A 34 -13.00 19.00 26.69
C ASN A 34 -12.54 18.73 25.25
N ARG A 35 -11.69 17.71 25.05
CA ARG A 35 -11.24 17.33 23.69
C ARG A 35 -12.36 16.65 22.92
N MET A 36 -12.44 16.99 21.63
CA MET A 36 -13.36 16.29 20.73
C MET A 36 -12.89 14.85 20.52
N ALA A 37 -13.78 13.88 20.72
CA ALA A 37 -13.43 12.45 20.67
C ALA A 37 -12.76 11.99 19.36
N PHE A 38 -13.06 12.61 18.21
CA PHE A 38 -12.44 12.26 16.93
C PHE A 38 -11.00 12.81 16.78
N ALA A 39 -10.62 13.77 17.63
CA ALA A 39 -9.33 14.45 17.66
C ALA A 39 -8.57 14.21 18.97
N ASP A 40 -9.00 13.22 19.78
CA ASP A 40 -8.36 12.88 21.06
C ASP A 40 -7.60 11.54 20.93
N PRO A 41 -6.27 11.56 20.73
CA PRO A 41 -5.49 10.34 20.64
C PRO A 41 -5.55 9.50 21.91
N GLU A 42 -5.57 10.12 23.10
CA GLU A 42 -5.65 9.38 24.37
C GLU A 42 -6.88 8.49 24.38
N PHE A 43 -8.04 9.06 24.05
CA PHE A 43 -9.29 8.33 23.92
C PHE A 43 -9.26 7.27 22.81
N LEU A 44 -8.73 7.60 21.63
CA LEU A 44 -8.66 6.68 20.49
C LEU A 44 -7.70 5.49 20.72
N PHE A 45 -6.69 5.62 21.58
CA PHE A 45 -5.78 4.51 21.89
C PHE A 45 -6.33 3.51 22.92
N ARG A 46 -7.45 3.84 23.57
CA ARG A 46 -8.12 2.95 24.54
C ARG A 46 -8.58 1.64 23.89
N ARG A 47 -8.83 0.62 24.72
CA ARG A 47 -9.27 -0.71 24.26
C ARG A 47 -10.70 -0.67 23.74
N GLU A 48 -11.54 0.14 24.39
CA GLU A 48 -12.95 0.37 24.11
C GLU A 48 -13.17 0.94 22.71
N THR A 49 -12.25 1.79 22.24
CA THR A 49 -12.31 2.44 20.93
C THR A 49 -11.70 1.60 19.80
N ARG A 50 -11.22 0.39 20.08
CA ARG A 50 -10.61 -0.50 19.07
C ARG A 50 -11.56 -0.81 17.91
N GLY A 51 -12.84 -1.06 18.19
CA GLY A 51 -13.85 -1.33 17.15
C GLY A 51 -14.06 -0.14 16.22
N ILE A 52 -14.06 1.07 16.78
CA ILE A 52 -14.20 2.33 16.02
C ILE A 52 -12.98 2.52 15.12
N ARG A 53 -11.75 2.30 15.65
CA ARG A 53 -10.53 2.36 14.84
C ARG A 53 -10.55 1.36 13.68
N PHE A 54 -10.99 0.12 13.90
CA PHE A 54 -11.15 -0.84 12.81
C PHE A 54 -12.12 -0.37 11.74
N GLN A 55 -13.25 0.23 12.14
CA GLN A 55 -14.21 0.79 11.19
C GLN A 55 -13.58 1.91 10.35
N LEU A 56 -12.76 2.77 10.94
CA LEU A 56 -12.04 3.82 10.21
C LEU A 56 -11.03 3.23 9.21
N GLU A 57 -10.25 2.22 9.64
CA GLU A 57 -9.28 1.53 8.78
C GLU A 57 -9.93 0.79 7.60
N MET A 58 -11.17 0.32 7.76
CA MET A 58 -11.94 -0.28 6.66
C MET A 58 -12.60 0.78 5.76
N LEU A 59 -13.14 1.84 6.37
CA LEU A 59 -13.89 2.87 5.64
C LEU A 59 -12.99 3.70 4.72
N LYS A 60 -11.79 4.05 5.17
CA LYS A 60 -10.87 4.89 4.38
C LYS A 60 -10.53 4.30 3.00
N PRO A 61 -10.07 3.04 2.86
CA PRO A 61 -9.80 2.46 1.56
C PRO A 61 -11.07 2.20 0.73
N ASP A 62 -12.21 1.96 1.37
CA ASP A 62 -13.51 1.79 0.69
C ASP A 62 -13.94 3.10 -0.01
N LEU A 63 -13.91 4.22 0.72
CA LEU A 63 -14.21 5.54 0.16
C LEU A 63 -13.23 5.93 -0.96
N GLY A 64 -11.94 5.65 -0.78
CA GLY A 64 -10.93 5.93 -1.81
C GLY A 64 -11.17 5.14 -3.10
N GLN A 65 -11.50 3.85 -2.98
CA GLN A 65 -11.82 3.01 -4.14
C GLN A 65 -13.13 3.44 -4.82
N ALA A 66 -14.16 3.73 -4.04
CA ALA A 66 -15.45 4.20 -4.56
C ALA A 66 -15.31 5.52 -5.34
N GLN A 67 -14.50 6.47 -4.85
CA GLN A 67 -14.23 7.73 -5.55
C GLN A 67 -13.57 7.54 -6.92
N GLN A 68 -12.75 6.50 -7.06
CA GLN A 68 -12.09 6.14 -8.33
C GLN A 68 -12.98 5.24 -9.22
N GLY A 69 -14.20 4.91 -8.79
CA GLY A 69 -15.07 3.97 -9.50
C GLY A 69 -14.50 2.55 -9.58
N ILE A 70 -13.75 2.13 -8.56
CA ILE A 70 -13.20 0.77 -8.43
C ILE A 70 -14.24 -0.09 -7.72
N GLU A 71 -14.96 -0.91 -8.47
CA GLU A 71 -16.00 -1.80 -7.93
C GLU A 71 -15.57 -3.28 -7.93
N SER A 72 -14.61 -3.65 -8.78
CA SER A 72 -14.16 -5.04 -8.93
C SER A 72 -12.63 -5.11 -8.96
N THR A 73 -12.08 -6.05 -8.19
CA THR A 73 -10.63 -6.23 -8.07
C THR A 73 -10.23 -7.69 -8.27
N VAL A 74 -9.02 -7.88 -8.78
CA VAL A 74 -8.32 -9.17 -8.77
C VAL A 74 -7.18 -9.05 -7.78
N VAL A 75 -7.30 -9.78 -6.67
CA VAL A 75 -6.30 -9.74 -5.60
C VAL A 75 -5.16 -10.70 -5.90
N VAL A 76 -3.93 -10.18 -5.95
CA VAL A 76 -2.72 -10.96 -6.21
C VAL A 76 -1.89 -11.07 -4.94
N TYR A 77 -1.60 -12.32 -4.55
CA TYR A 77 -0.70 -12.66 -3.44
C TYR A 77 0.57 -13.32 -3.96
N GLY A 78 1.67 -13.15 -3.21
CA GLY A 78 2.89 -13.89 -3.48
C GLY A 78 4.06 -13.45 -2.62
N SER A 79 5.22 -14.04 -2.89
CA SER A 79 6.45 -13.80 -2.13
C SER A 79 6.93 -12.36 -2.26
N ALA A 80 7.22 -11.72 -1.12
CA ALA A 80 7.90 -10.43 -1.04
C ALA A 80 9.39 -10.48 -1.41
N ARG A 81 9.96 -11.68 -1.63
CA ARG A 81 11.41 -11.89 -1.78
C ARG A 81 11.88 -12.11 -3.22
N PHE A 82 10.97 -12.17 -4.18
CA PHE A 82 11.32 -12.44 -5.57
C PHE A 82 11.70 -11.14 -6.27
N ALA A 83 12.96 -10.96 -6.60
CA ALA A 83 13.44 -9.75 -7.28
C ALA A 83 13.04 -9.76 -8.77
N ALA A 84 13.00 -8.56 -9.37
CA ALA A 84 12.87 -8.43 -10.82
C ALA A 84 14.07 -9.10 -11.54
N PRO A 85 13.92 -9.59 -12.77
CA PRO A 85 15.01 -10.24 -13.51
C PRO A 85 16.30 -9.42 -13.57
N ASP A 86 16.19 -8.12 -13.85
CA ASP A 86 17.34 -7.21 -13.94
C ASP A 86 18.04 -7.04 -12.58
N GLU A 87 17.26 -6.90 -11.51
CA GLU A 87 17.78 -6.78 -10.14
C GLU A 87 18.43 -8.08 -9.66
N ALA A 88 17.83 -9.23 -9.96
CA ALA A 88 18.38 -10.54 -9.63
C ALA A 88 19.70 -10.80 -10.36
N ALA A 89 19.79 -10.39 -11.64
CA ALA A 89 21.03 -10.47 -12.41
C ALA A 89 22.12 -9.57 -11.84
N GLN A 90 21.79 -8.34 -11.45
CA GLN A 90 22.73 -7.42 -10.81
C GLN A 90 23.23 -7.98 -9.46
N GLN A 91 22.34 -8.53 -8.63
CA GLN A 91 22.72 -9.17 -7.37
C GLN A 91 23.70 -10.33 -7.57
N LEU A 92 23.53 -11.11 -8.64
CA LEU A 92 24.45 -12.19 -8.97
C LEU A 92 25.82 -11.66 -9.41
N ALA A 93 25.85 -10.64 -10.27
CA ALA A 93 27.09 -10.00 -10.69
C ALA A 93 27.87 -9.42 -9.50
N ASP A 94 27.17 -8.74 -8.58
CA ASP A 94 27.77 -8.16 -7.38
C ASP A 94 28.30 -9.24 -6.42
N ALA A 95 27.57 -10.35 -6.26
CA ALA A 95 27.99 -11.46 -5.42
C ALA A 95 29.23 -12.18 -6.00
N GLN A 96 29.27 -12.38 -7.32
CA GLN A 96 30.43 -12.95 -8.02
C GLN A 96 31.66 -12.06 -7.89
N ALA A 97 31.50 -10.74 -8.02
CA ALA A 97 32.59 -9.78 -7.85
C ALA A 97 33.19 -9.79 -6.44
N ARG A 98 32.38 -10.05 -5.41
CA ARG A 98 32.83 -10.14 -4.01
C ARG A 98 33.47 -11.48 -3.65
N GLY A 99 33.21 -12.54 -4.42
CA GLY A 99 33.77 -13.88 -4.20
C GLY A 99 33.23 -14.63 -2.98
N ASP A 100 32.12 -14.19 -2.39
CA ASP A 100 31.48 -14.87 -1.26
C ASP A 100 30.55 -15.99 -1.76
N THR A 101 30.88 -17.24 -1.44
CA THR A 101 30.14 -18.43 -1.87
C THR A 101 28.69 -18.46 -1.39
N HIS A 102 28.41 -17.91 -0.21
CA HIS A 102 27.06 -17.87 0.34
C HIS A 102 26.19 -16.84 -0.40
N LEU A 103 26.75 -15.65 -0.68
CA LEU A 103 26.05 -14.62 -1.45
C LEU A 103 25.79 -15.06 -2.89
N ILE A 104 26.74 -15.77 -3.51
CA ILE A 104 26.56 -16.32 -4.86
C ILE A 104 25.40 -17.32 -4.87
N ALA A 105 25.37 -18.27 -3.93
CA ALA A 105 24.30 -19.25 -3.85
C ALA A 105 22.91 -18.61 -3.62
N GLN A 106 22.84 -17.52 -2.85
CA GLN A 106 21.61 -16.75 -2.65
C GLN A 106 21.18 -16.03 -3.93
N ALA A 107 22.12 -15.37 -4.62
CA ALA A 107 21.83 -14.64 -5.85
C ALA A 107 21.42 -15.58 -6.99
N GLU A 108 22.04 -16.76 -7.10
CA GLU A 108 21.60 -17.79 -8.06
C GLU A 108 20.17 -18.25 -7.81
N ARG A 109 19.75 -18.38 -6.53
CA ARG A 109 18.35 -18.67 -6.17
C ARG A 109 17.44 -17.52 -6.58
N ALA A 110 17.87 -16.26 -6.38
CA ALA A 110 17.11 -15.08 -6.78
C ALA A 110 16.88 -15.08 -8.30
N VAL A 111 17.93 -15.32 -9.10
CA VAL A 111 17.83 -15.41 -10.57
C VAL A 111 16.86 -16.51 -11.01
N ARG A 112 16.93 -17.71 -10.40
CA ARG A 112 15.99 -18.79 -10.73
C ARG A 112 14.54 -18.44 -10.41
N ASN A 113 14.31 -17.70 -9.34
CA ASN A 113 12.97 -17.30 -8.89
C ASN A 113 12.45 -16.05 -9.60
N ALA A 114 13.31 -15.24 -10.23
CA ALA A 114 12.93 -14.01 -10.93
C ALA A 114 11.90 -14.25 -12.05
N ARG A 115 11.85 -15.47 -12.60
CA ARG A 115 10.79 -15.87 -13.55
C ARG A 115 9.38 -15.70 -12.99
N TYR A 116 9.18 -15.90 -11.68
CA TYR A 116 7.86 -15.75 -11.05
C TYR A 116 7.47 -14.29 -10.91
N TYR A 117 8.45 -13.39 -10.69
CA TYR A 117 8.22 -11.95 -10.76
C TYR A 117 7.73 -11.58 -12.16
N ASP A 118 8.44 -12.01 -13.21
CA ASP A 118 8.07 -11.66 -14.58
C ASP A 118 6.70 -12.23 -14.97
N GLN A 119 6.40 -13.47 -14.57
CA GLN A 119 5.07 -14.07 -14.76
C GLN A 119 3.95 -13.30 -14.06
N ALA A 120 4.18 -12.83 -12.83
CA ALA A 120 3.20 -12.01 -12.12
C ALA A 120 2.97 -10.65 -12.80
N ARG A 121 4.05 -10.03 -13.30
CA ARG A 121 3.98 -8.78 -14.08
C ARG A 121 3.20 -8.99 -15.38
N GLN A 122 3.50 -10.06 -16.12
CA GLN A 122 2.79 -10.40 -17.36
C GLN A 122 1.31 -10.69 -17.10
N PHE A 123 0.99 -11.46 -16.06
CA PHE A 123 -0.39 -11.73 -15.65
C PHE A 123 -1.16 -10.44 -15.38
N ALA A 124 -0.61 -9.55 -14.54
CA ALA A 124 -1.27 -8.31 -14.18
C ALA A 124 -1.44 -7.37 -15.39
N ARG A 125 -0.45 -7.34 -16.28
CA ARG A 125 -0.54 -6.62 -17.56
C ARG A 125 -1.68 -7.13 -18.44
N LEU A 126 -1.82 -8.44 -18.58
CA LEU A 126 -2.91 -9.04 -19.36
C LEU A 126 -4.28 -8.69 -18.79
N VAL A 127 -4.44 -8.77 -17.46
CA VAL A 127 -5.67 -8.38 -16.76
C VAL A 127 -5.98 -6.89 -17.00
N ALA A 128 -4.97 -6.03 -16.85
CA ALA A 128 -5.11 -4.59 -17.05
C ALA A 128 -5.47 -4.23 -18.50
N GLU A 129 -4.78 -4.80 -19.49
CA GLU A 129 -5.06 -4.59 -20.91
C GLU A 129 -6.46 -5.10 -21.31
N HIS A 130 -6.91 -6.21 -20.71
CA HIS A 130 -8.28 -6.67 -20.87
C HIS A 130 -9.28 -5.69 -20.25
N SER A 131 -9.06 -5.31 -18.99
CA SER A 131 -9.92 -4.41 -18.23
C SER A 131 -10.08 -3.04 -18.90
N ASN A 132 -8.99 -2.45 -19.39
CA ASN A 132 -9.01 -1.15 -20.06
C ASN A 132 -9.91 -1.10 -21.29
N ARG A 133 -10.15 -2.24 -21.95
CA ARG A 133 -11.07 -2.37 -23.09
C ARG A 133 -12.54 -2.51 -22.70
N GLN A 134 -12.81 -2.72 -21.41
CA GLN A 134 -14.18 -2.83 -20.91
C GLN A 134 -14.77 -1.46 -20.57
N PRO A 135 -16.11 -1.33 -20.63
CA PRO A 135 -16.83 -0.21 -20.01
C PRO A 135 -16.47 -0.11 -18.53
N GLN A 136 -16.50 1.11 -17.97
CA GLN A 136 -16.07 1.37 -16.58
C GLN A 136 -16.73 0.43 -15.55
N ALA A 137 -18.03 0.18 -15.68
CA ALA A 137 -18.79 -0.70 -14.78
C ALA A 137 -18.31 -2.17 -14.79
N ASN A 138 -17.59 -2.60 -15.82
CA ASN A 138 -17.07 -3.96 -15.97
C ASN A 138 -15.54 -4.02 -15.83
N ARG A 139 -14.90 -2.91 -15.44
CA ARG A 139 -13.45 -2.88 -15.24
C ARG A 139 -13.08 -3.63 -13.97
N ILE A 140 -12.02 -4.42 -14.09
CA ILE A 140 -11.35 -5.09 -12.98
C ILE A 140 -9.96 -4.48 -12.76
N TYR A 141 -9.59 -4.27 -11.50
CA TYR A 141 -8.32 -3.63 -11.15
C TYR A 141 -7.43 -4.57 -10.34
N ILE A 142 -6.12 -4.48 -10.56
CA ILE A 142 -5.15 -5.28 -9.79
C ILE A 142 -5.05 -4.71 -8.39
N CYS A 143 -5.20 -5.58 -7.38
CA CYS A 143 -5.06 -5.23 -5.98
C CYS A 143 -4.00 -6.13 -5.32
N THR A 144 -3.13 -5.55 -4.50
CA THR A 144 -2.07 -6.28 -3.78
C THR A 144 -1.94 -5.75 -2.35
N GLY A 145 -1.05 -6.36 -1.56
CA GLY A 145 -0.63 -5.79 -0.27
C GLY A 145 0.37 -4.63 -0.38
N GLY A 146 0.73 -4.21 -1.59
CA GLY A 146 1.62 -3.06 -1.83
C GLY A 146 3.10 -3.27 -1.48
N GLY A 147 3.51 -4.44 -1.00
CA GLY A 147 4.92 -4.74 -0.70
C GLY A 147 5.77 -5.05 -1.95
N PRO A 148 7.04 -5.46 -1.75
CA PRO A 148 7.96 -5.83 -2.82
C PRO A 148 7.61 -7.20 -3.43
N GLY A 149 8.44 -7.63 -4.38
CA GLY A 149 8.36 -8.96 -4.98
C GLY A 149 7.15 -9.16 -5.88
N ILE A 150 6.40 -10.24 -5.68
CA ILE A 150 5.24 -10.57 -6.53
C ILE A 150 4.16 -9.47 -6.48
N MET A 151 3.98 -8.83 -5.32
CA MET A 151 3.04 -7.73 -5.17
C MET A 151 3.46 -6.54 -6.04
N GLU A 152 4.73 -6.14 -5.94
CA GLU A 152 5.30 -5.11 -6.82
C GLU A 152 5.20 -5.49 -8.29
N ALA A 153 5.53 -6.73 -8.66
CA ALA A 153 5.44 -7.21 -10.03
C ALA A 153 4.03 -7.04 -10.60
N ALA A 154 3.01 -7.37 -9.81
CA ALA A 154 1.61 -7.22 -10.21
C ALA A 154 1.20 -5.74 -10.34
N ASN A 155 1.54 -4.89 -9.36
CA ASN A 155 1.28 -3.45 -9.46
C ASN A 155 1.99 -2.84 -10.68
N ARG A 156 3.26 -3.23 -10.91
CA ARG A 156 4.04 -2.81 -12.08
C ARG A 156 3.42 -3.25 -13.39
N GLY A 157 2.93 -4.49 -13.49
CA GLY A 157 2.28 -4.98 -14.70
C GLY A 157 1.03 -4.18 -15.08
N ALA A 158 0.21 -3.82 -14.08
CA ALA A 158 -0.96 -2.95 -14.29
C ALA A 158 -0.55 -1.51 -14.64
N HIS A 159 0.43 -0.96 -13.92
CA HIS A 159 0.98 0.37 -14.16
C HIS A 159 1.54 0.50 -15.58
N ASP A 160 2.31 -0.50 -16.06
CA ASP A 160 2.87 -0.52 -17.42
C ASP A 160 1.79 -0.53 -18.51
N ALA A 161 0.58 -1.00 -18.19
CA ALA A 161 -0.59 -0.96 -19.07
C ALA A 161 -1.43 0.32 -18.92
N GLY A 162 -0.99 1.27 -18.09
CA GLY A 162 -1.72 2.51 -17.81
C GLY A 162 -3.03 2.31 -17.04
N ALA A 163 -3.20 1.18 -16.35
CA ALA A 163 -4.37 0.91 -15.53
C ALA A 163 -4.15 1.33 -14.06
N LEU A 164 -5.22 1.82 -13.42
CA LEU A 164 -5.23 2.01 -11.97
C LEU A 164 -5.00 0.66 -11.28
N ASN A 165 -4.33 0.71 -10.13
CA ASN A 165 -4.04 -0.47 -9.33
C ASN A 165 -3.92 -0.10 -7.84
N ILE A 166 -4.28 -1.04 -6.98
CA ILE A 166 -4.44 -0.84 -5.54
C ILE A 166 -3.30 -1.53 -4.78
N GLY A 167 -2.79 -0.85 -3.75
CA GLY A 167 -1.92 -1.43 -2.74
C GLY A 167 -2.49 -1.19 -1.34
N LEU A 168 -2.96 -2.24 -0.69
CA LEU A 168 -3.48 -2.21 0.69
C LEU A 168 -2.35 -2.63 1.64
N ASN A 169 -1.46 -1.68 1.94
CA ASN A 169 -0.26 -1.92 2.72
C ASN A 169 -0.53 -2.06 4.22
N ILE A 170 0.44 -2.62 4.94
CA ILE A 170 0.48 -2.73 6.39
C ILE A 170 1.71 -2.03 6.94
N THR A 171 1.58 -1.46 8.15
CA THR A 171 2.73 -0.88 8.84
C THR A 171 3.56 -1.98 9.49
N LEU A 172 4.84 -2.06 9.11
CA LEU A 172 5.82 -2.95 9.72
C LEU A 172 7.00 -2.11 10.27
N PRO A 173 7.71 -2.59 11.31
CA PRO A 173 8.79 -1.82 11.95
C PRO A 173 9.95 -1.41 11.02
N HIS A 174 10.15 -2.14 9.93
CA HIS A 174 11.29 -1.96 9.02
C HIS A 174 10.89 -1.80 7.54
N GLU A 175 9.63 -2.05 7.19
CA GLU A 175 9.16 -1.94 5.80
C GLU A 175 8.53 -0.56 5.60
N GLN A 176 9.17 0.26 4.76
CA GLN A 176 8.82 1.67 4.58
C GLN A 176 8.11 1.85 3.23
N GLY A 177 6.80 2.14 3.29
CA GLY A 177 6.00 2.56 2.14
C GLY A 177 5.51 1.43 1.23
N GLY A 178 4.48 1.75 0.43
CA GLY A 178 4.07 0.89 -0.67
C GLY A 178 5.06 0.96 -1.83
N ASN A 179 5.07 -0.06 -2.68
CA ASN A 179 5.90 -0.06 -3.87
C ASN A 179 5.54 1.08 -4.83
N ARG A 180 6.52 1.53 -5.61
CA ARG A 180 6.45 2.75 -6.44
C ARG A 180 5.41 2.70 -7.58
N PHE A 181 4.85 1.53 -7.88
CA PHE A 181 3.93 1.33 -9.01
C PHE A 181 2.45 1.40 -8.60
N ILE A 182 2.19 1.49 -7.29
CA ILE A 182 0.84 1.71 -6.77
C ILE A 182 0.33 3.05 -7.27
N THR A 183 -0.94 3.07 -7.68
CA THR A 183 -1.58 4.32 -8.09
C THR A 183 -1.63 5.29 -6.91
N PRO A 184 -1.17 6.55 -7.06
CA PRO A 184 -1.28 7.55 -6.01
C PRO A 184 -2.74 7.72 -5.58
N SER A 185 -2.97 7.78 -4.27
CA SER A 185 -4.27 8.06 -3.65
C SER A 185 -4.26 9.43 -2.98
#